data_AF-A0A662HJK4-F1
#
_entry.id   AF-A0A662HJK4-F1
#
_cell.length_a   1.000
_cell.length_b   1.000
_cell.length_c   1.000
_cell.angle_alpha   90.00
_cell.angle_beta   90.00
_cell.angle_gamma   90.00
#
_symmetry.space_group_name_H-M   'P 1'
#
loop_
_entity.id
_entity.type
_entity.pdbx_description
1 polymer ?
#
loop_
_entity_poly.entity_id
_entity_poly.type
_entity_poly.pdbx_seq_one_letter_code
_entity_poly.pdbx_strand_id
1 'polypeptide(L)'
;MRRGRVDEIELRVAELRHSEAGRGRVRIDEEAMRKLGLTAGDVVEIEGRKKTVAVVWPGYAEDRGTGIIRMDGWTRKNAGVSIGEKVRVRRVEVRTATMVKLAPTSMSLTVDENFVSYVKKRLLDRPLMEGDVVQVPVLGQMIPFTVVTVKPSGPVVIGESTHLIILEKPVEVGRIPKVTYDDIGDLEEAKQKIRELVELPMKYPQ
;
A
#
# COMPACT_ATOMS: atom_id res chain seq x y z
N MET A 1 13.65 25.88 25.82
CA MET A 1 13.49 24.49 26.34
C MET A 1 12.99 23.58 25.24
N ARG A 2 13.89 22.86 24.53
CA ARG A 2 13.50 21.83 23.55
C ARG A 2 13.08 20.58 24.32
N ARG A 3 11.79 20.43 24.66
CA ARG A 3 11.26 19.15 25.16
C ARG A 3 11.58 18.09 24.10
N GLY A 4 12.22 17.01 24.55
CA GLY A 4 12.94 16.03 23.72
C GLY A 4 12.11 15.52 22.55
N ARG A 5 12.71 15.59 21.35
CA ARG A 5 12.23 14.80 20.22
C ARG A 5 12.44 13.33 20.54
N VAL A 6 11.46 12.52 20.18
CA VAL A 6 11.53 11.05 20.30
C VAL A 6 11.40 10.46 18.91
N ASP A 7 12.05 9.32 18.68
CA ASP A 7 12.02 8.63 17.38
C ASP A 7 10.71 7.87 17.17
N GLU A 8 10.07 7.45 18.27
CA GLU A 8 8.77 6.76 18.27
C GLU A 8 7.91 7.17 19.46
N ILE A 9 6.60 6.98 19.33
CA ILE A 9 5.63 7.21 20.40
C ILE A 9 4.51 6.17 20.33
N GLU A 10 4.01 5.74 21.49
CA GLU A 10 2.80 4.93 21.57
C GLU A 10 1.56 5.83 21.58
N LEU A 11 0.60 5.53 20.69
CA LEU A 11 -0.68 6.23 20.62
C LEU A 11 -1.83 5.24 20.75
N ARG A 12 -2.93 5.69 21.38
CA ARG A 12 -4.17 4.91 21.48
C ARG A 12 -5.02 5.11 20.22
N VAL A 13 -5.49 4.01 19.64
CA VAL A 13 -6.32 4.02 18.44
C VAL A 13 -7.72 4.53 18.76
N ALA A 14 -8.16 5.53 18.01
CA ALA A 14 -9.50 6.09 18.03
C ALA A 14 -10.11 6.08 16.63
N GLU A 15 -11.43 6.25 16.55
CA GLU A 15 -12.14 6.24 15.28
C GLU A 15 -12.03 7.60 14.56
N LEU A 16 -11.77 7.55 13.25
CA LEU A 16 -11.85 8.72 12.38
C LEU A 16 -13.32 9.03 12.04
N ARG A 17 -13.68 10.31 11.92
CA ARG A 17 -15.04 10.69 11.50
C ARG A 17 -15.35 10.09 10.11
N HIS A 18 -16.57 9.58 9.92
CA HIS A 18 -16.96 8.86 8.70
C HIS A 18 -16.73 9.66 7.41
N SER A 19 -16.81 10.98 7.45
CA SER A 19 -16.57 11.87 6.29
C SER A 19 -15.11 11.89 5.80
N GLU A 20 -14.16 11.38 6.58
CA GLU A 20 -12.72 11.40 6.27
C GLU A 20 -12.14 10.01 5.92
N ALA A 21 -12.97 8.97 5.93
CA ALA A 21 -12.55 7.59 5.69
C ALA A 21 -12.10 7.32 4.23
N GLY A 22 -11.22 6.32 4.05
CA GLY A 22 -10.82 5.79 2.74
C GLY A 22 -9.64 6.50 2.08
N ARG A 23 -9.07 7.54 2.72
CA ARG A 23 -8.01 8.38 2.13
C ARG A 23 -6.58 7.97 2.50
N GLY A 24 -6.40 6.91 3.29
CA GLY A 24 -5.06 6.51 3.77
C GLY A 24 -4.41 7.57 4.67
N ARG A 25 -5.24 8.27 5.46
CA ARG A 25 -4.83 9.36 6.35
C ARG A 25 -5.10 8.98 7.79
N VAL A 26 -4.24 9.47 8.66
CA VAL A 26 -4.42 9.39 10.11
C VAL A 26 -4.37 10.78 10.72
N ARG A 27 -5.18 10.99 11.75
CA ARG A 27 -5.09 12.21 12.56
C ARG A 27 -4.33 11.90 13.85
N ILE A 28 -3.30 12.67 14.13
CA ILE A 28 -2.45 12.49 15.31
C ILE A 28 -2.55 13.74 16.16
N ASP A 29 -2.68 13.55 17.47
CA ASP A 29 -2.59 14.61 18.46
C ASP A 29 -1.39 15.56 18.20
N GLU A 30 -1.61 16.87 18.25
CA GLU A 30 -0.58 17.88 17.96
C GLU A 30 0.63 17.78 18.90
N GLU A 31 0.43 17.40 20.16
CA GLU A 31 1.54 17.22 21.08
C GLU A 31 2.41 16.02 20.70
N ALA A 32 1.79 14.91 20.30
CA ALA A 32 2.49 13.76 19.72
C ALA A 32 3.21 14.12 18.42
N MET A 33 2.57 14.86 17.51
CA MET A 33 3.21 15.36 16.28
C MET A 33 4.46 16.19 16.60
N ARG A 34 4.38 17.12 17.56
CA ARG A 34 5.51 17.95 17.97
C ARG A 34 6.66 17.12 18.54
N LYS A 35 6.35 16.09 19.35
CA LYS A 35 7.35 15.17 19.92
C LYS A 35 8.07 14.36 18.84
N LEU A 36 7.34 13.90 17.82
CA LEU A 36 7.90 13.18 16.66
C LEU A 36 8.51 14.10 15.59
N GLY A 37 8.34 15.42 15.71
CA GLY A 37 8.77 16.38 14.69
C GLY A 37 8.02 16.24 13.37
N LEU A 38 6.73 15.89 13.43
CA LEU A 38 5.83 15.73 12.28
C LEU A 38 5.11 17.03 11.91
N THR A 39 4.81 17.14 10.63
CA THR A 39 3.97 18.17 10.01
C THR A 39 2.85 17.52 9.19
N ALA A 40 1.83 18.31 8.82
CA ALA A 40 0.76 17.80 7.97
C ALA A 40 1.32 17.38 6.60
N GLY A 41 1.00 16.17 6.15
CA GLY A 41 1.53 15.60 4.92
C GLY A 41 2.74 14.70 5.09
N ASP A 42 3.41 14.72 6.25
CA ASP A 42 4.46 13.73 6.55
C ASP A 42 3.87 12.31 6.58
N VAL A 43 4.70 11.32 6.29
CA VAL A 43 4.33 9.91 6.37
C VAL A 43 4.87 9.31 7.66
N VAL A 44 4.03 8.50 8.29
CA VAL A 44 4.41 7.70 9.47
C VAL A 44 4.25 6.22 9.19
N GLU A 45 5.15 5.44 9.77
CA GLU A 45 4.93 4.00 9.94
C GLU A 45 4.12 3.78 11.21
N ILE A 46 3.11 2.92 11.11
CA ILE A 46 2.22 2.53 12.20
C ILE A 46 2.43 1.04 12.42
N GLU A 47 2.95 0.69 13.59
CA GLU A 47 3.21 -0.68 13.99
C GLU A 47 2.17 -1.12 15.04
N GLY A 48 1.28 -2.01 14.61
CA GLY A 48 0.37 -2.78 15.46
C GLY A 48 0.77 -4.25 15.49
N ARG A 49 -0.18 -5.15 15.18
CA ARG A 49 0.14 -6.56 14.89
C ARG A 49 0.83 -6.71 13.52
N LYS A 50 0.57 -5.75 12.63
CA LYS A 50 1.19 -5.59 11.31
C LYS A 50 1.72 -4.16 11.18
N LYS A 51 2.63 -3.96 10.24
CA LYS A 51 3.15 -2.64 9.88
C LYS A 51 2.40 -2.10 8.68
N THR A 52 2.11 -0.82 8.70
CA THR A 52 1.51 -0.08 7.59
C THR A 52 1.99 1.37 7.61
N VAL A 53 1.62 2.15 6.62
CA VAL A 53 1.98 3.57 6.51
C VAL A 53 0.75 4.43 6.26
N ALA A 54 0.79 5.67 6.72
CA ALA A 54 -0.27 6.63 6.48
C ALA A 54 0.25 8.06 6.46
N VAL A 55 -0.50 8.92 5.77
CA VAL A 55 -0.25 10.37 5.74
C VAL A 55 -0.82 11.01 7.00
N VAL A 56 0.01 11.81 7.68
CA VAL A 56 -0.35 12.50 8.92
C VAL A 56 -1.14 13.77 8.64
N TRP A 57 -2.21 13.92 9.40
CA TRP A 57 -2.99 15.15 9.53
C TRP A 57 -3.09 15.55 11.00
N PRO A 58 -3.26 16.84 11.31
CA PRO A 58 -3.48 17.28 12.69
C PRO A 58 -4.72 16.62 13.31
N GLY A 59 -4.62 16.30 14.61
CA GLY A 59 -5.74 15.89 15.45
C GLY A 59 -6.89 16.90 15.46
N TYR A 60 -8.06 16.51 15.97
CA TYR A 60 -9.08 17.50 16.27
C TYR A 60 -8.67 18.33 17.50
N ALA A 61 -9.23 19.53 17.65
CA ALA A 61 -8.89 20.42 18.76
C ALA A 61 -9.16 19.76 20.12
N GLU A 62 -10.22 18.94 20.20
CA GLU A 62 -10.58 18.17 21.40
C GLU A 62 -9.61 17.02 21.75
N ASP A 63 -8.80 16.57 20.79
CA ASP A 63 -7.88 15.43 20.98
C ASP A 63 -6.52 15.87 21.53
N ARG A 64 -6.33 17.17 21.76
CA ARG A 64 -5.04 17.74 22.14
C ARG A 64 -4.53 17.20 23.48
N GLY A 65 -3.32 16.67 23.49
CA GLY A 65 -2.65 16.09 24.65
C GLY A 65 -3.17 14.73 25.07
N THR A 66 -4.10 14.12 24.32
CA THR A 66 -4.73 12.85 24.70
C THR A 66 -3.91 11.62 24.31
N GLY A 67 -2.88 11.79 23.46
CA GLY A 67 -2.04 10.68 23.00
C GLY A 67 -2.79 9.69 22.09
N ILE A 68 -3.73 10.17 21.29
CA ILE A 68 -4.51 9.33 20.37
C ILE A 68 -4.06 9.48 18.92
N ILE A 69 -4.32 8.41 18.16
CA ILE A 69 -4.28 8.38 16.71
C ILE A 69 -5.64 7.94 16.18
N ARG A 70 -6.26 8.78 15.36
CA ARG A 70 -7.51 8.43 14.69
C ARG A 70 -7.23 7.85 13.33
N MET A 71 -7.82 6.69 13.08
CA MET A 71 -7.63 5.91 11.85
C MET A 71 -8.96 5.32 11.38
N ASP A 72 -9.13 5.24 10.07
CA ASP A 72 -10.28 4.60 9.45
C ASP A 72 -10.22 3.06 9.56
N GLY A 73 -11.31 2.39 9.17
CA GLY A 73 -11.38 0.93 9.25
C GLY A 73 -10.33 0.20 8.41
N TRP A 74 -9.91 0.78 7.29
CA TRP A 74 -8.91 0.16 6.39
C TRP A 74 -7.51 0.27 6.95
N THR A 75 -7.12 1.44 7.45
CA THR A 75 -5.83 1.65 8.09
C THR A 75 -5.71 0.78 9.35
N ARG A 76 -6.79 0.65 10.13
CA ARG A 76 -6.87 -0.30 11.26
C ARG A 76 -6.67 -1.75 10.82
N LYS A 77 -7.34 -2.17 9.74
CA LYS A 77 -7.19 -3.51 9.17
C LYS A 77 -5.75 -3.78 8.71
N ASN A 78 -5.11 -2.79 8.09
CA ASN A 78 -3.72 -2.89 7.62
C ASN A 78 -2.73 -2.99 8.78
N ALA A 79 -2.89 -2.16 9.82
CA ALA A 79 -2.10 -2.26 11.06
C ALA A 79 -2.44 -3.49 11.93
N GLY A 80 -3.58 -4.14 11.66
CA GLY A 80 -4.08 -5.28 12.42
C GLY A 80 -4.49 -4.91 13.85
N VAL A 81 -5.17 -3.78 14.04
CA VAL A 81 -5.56 -3.25 15.36
C VAL A 81 -7.04 -2.89 15.46
N SER A 82 -7.55 -2.89 16.69
CA SER A 82 -8.91 -2.49 17.05
C SER A 82 -8.96 -1.13 17.74
N ILE A 83 -10.15 -0.53 17.81
CA ILE A 83 -10.35 0.73 18.55
C ILE A 83 -9.99 0.52 20.03
N GLY A 84 -9.25 1.46 20.59
CA GLY A 84 -8.80 1.44 21.97
C GLY A 84 -7.47 0.70 22.21
N GLU A 85 -6.99 -0.10 21.25
CA GLU A 85 -5.64 -0.68 21.30
C GLU A 85 -4.57 0.39 21.12
N LYS A 86 -3.30 0.04 21.39
CA LYS A 86 -2.16 0.92 21.18
C LYS A 86 -1.39 0.54 19.92
N VAL A 87 -0.76 1.52 19.30
CA VAL A 87 0.17 1.36 18.18
C VAL A 87 1.43 2.16 18.45
N ARG A 88 2.58 1.68 17.98
CA ARG A 88 3.80 2.47 17.88
C ARG A 88 3.80 3.26 16.59
N VAL A 89 4.14 4.53 16.67
CA VAL A 89 4.17 5.44 15.53
C VAL A 89 5.52 6.11 15.45
N ARG A 90 6.13 6.09 14.26
CA ARG A 90 7.41 6.74 13.98
C ARG A 90 7.38 7.43 12.62
N ARG A 91 8.14 8.52 12.49
CA ARG A 91 8.32 9.20 11.20
C ARG A 91 9.07 8.27 10.25
N VAL A 92 8.68 8.26 8.98
CA VAL A 92 9.39 7.51 7.95
C VAL A 92 9.49 8.31 6.66
N GLU A 93 10.62 8.17 5.97
CA GLU A 93 10.78 8.67 4.61
C GLU A 93 10.31 7.60 3.62
N VAL A 94 9.39 7.97 2.74
CA VAL A 94 8.92 7.10 1.66
C VAL A 94 9.68 7.38 0.38
N ARG A 95 10.06 6.31 -0.32
CA ARG A 95 10.67 6.40 -1.65
C ARG A 95 9.62 6.14 -2.72
N THR A 96 9.77 6.74 -3.89
CA THR A 96 8.93 6.41 -5.04
C THR A 96 9.14 4.95 -5.44
N ALA A 97 8.06 4.18 -5.53
CA ALA A 97 8.11 2.81 -5.98
C ALA A 97 8.52 2.73 -7.45
N THR A 98 9.44 1.84 -7.80
CA THR A 98 9.72 1.50 -9.20
C THR A 98 8.68 0.50 -9.73
N MET A 99 8.18 -0.39 -8.87
CA MET A 99 7.15 -1.37 -9.21
C MET A 99 6.23 -1.63 -8.02
N VAL A 100 4.93 -1.75 -8.29
CA VAL A 100 3.92 -2.21 -7.33
C VAL A 100 3.06 -3.28 -7.99
N LYS A 101 2.86 -4.40 -7.31
CA LYS A 101 1.95 -5.48 -7.72
C LYS A 101 0.73 -5.48 -6.81
N LEU A 102 -0.46 -5.40 -7.40
CA LEU A 102 -1.75 -5.45 -6.72
C LEU A 102 -2.52 -6.70 -7.12
N ALA A 103 -3.38 -7.17 -6.23
CA ALA A 103 -4.34 -8.22 -6.53
C ALA A 103 -5.69 -7.91 -5.86
N PRO A 104 -6.84 -8.17 -6.51
CA PRO A 104 -8.13 -8.01 -5.87
C PRO A 104 -8.26 -8.95 -4.66
N THR A 105 -9.10 -8.60 -3.67
CA THR A 105 -9.24 -9.46 -2.48
C THR A 105 -10.32 -10.53 -2.60
N SER A 106 -11.31 -10.36 -3.48
CA SER A 106 -12.55 -11.16 -3.41
C SER A 106 -13.20 -11.49 -4.76
N MET A 107 -12.73 -10.91 -5.86
CA MET A 107 -13.31 -11.14 -7.19
C MET A 107 -12.21 -11.23 -8.25
N SER A 108 -12.48 -11.97 -9.31
CA SER A 108 -11.62 -11.92 -10.50
C SER A 108 -11.96 -10.68 -11.32
N LEU A 109 -10.95 -10.07 -11.95
CA LEU A 109 -11.09 -8.87 -12.76
C LEU A 109 -10.49 -9.11 -14.15
N THR A 110 -11.12 -8.55 -15.17
CA THR A 110 -10.47 -8.37 -16.48
C THR A 110 -9.57 -7.15 -16.38
N VAL A 111 -8.27 -7.32 -16.62
CA VAL A 111 -7.27 -6.25 -16.49
C VAL A 111 -6.75 -5.89 -17.87
N ASP A 112 -7.07 -4.68 -18.33
CA ASP A 112 -6.47 -4.07 -19.51
C ASP A 112 -5.57 -2.88 -19.13
N GLU A 113 -4.82 -2.34 -20.09
CA GLU A 113 -3.90 -1.22 -19.85
C GLU A 113 -4.63 0.06 -19.38
N ASN A 114 -5.87 0.28 -19.82
CA ASN A 114 -6.68 1.42 -19.43
C ASN A 114 -7.06 1.33 -17.94
N PHE A 115 -7.43 0.13 -17.49
CA PHE A 115 -7.76 -0.16 -16.10
C PHE A 115 -6.54 0.00 -15.20
N VAL A 116 -5.38 -0.53 -15.60
CA VAL A 116 -4.12 -0.33 -14.87
C VAL A 116 -3.78 1.15 -14.75
N SER A 117 -3.89 1.90 -15.86
CA SER A 117 -3.65 3.34 -15.88
C SER A 117 -4.64 4.11 -14.98
N TYR A 118 -5.91 3.71 -14.98
CA TYR A 118 -6.94 4.27 -14.11
C TYR A 118 -6.60 4.05 -12.64
N VAL A 119 -6.31 2.82 -12.24
CA VAL A 119 -5.97 2.46 -10.86
C VAL A 119 -4.72 3.20 -10.41
N LYS A 120 -3.67 3.26 -11.26
CA LYS A 120 -2.45 4.02 -10.99
C LYS A 120 -2.76 5.48 -10.69
N LYS A 121 -3.53 6.15 -11.55
CA LYS A 121 -3.94 7.55 -11.35
C LYS A 121 -4.67 7.77 -10.02
N ARG A 122 -5.47 6.81 -9.57
CA ARG A 122 -6.19 6.90 -8.27
C ARG A 122 -5.31 6.65 -7.06
N LEU A 123 -4.16 6.01 -7.25
CA LEU A 123 -3.22 5.69 -6.19
C LEU A 123 -1.97 6.59 -6.20
N LEU A 124 -1.84 7.53 -7.14
CA LEU A 124 -0.76 8.51 -7.15
C LEU A 124 -0.66 9.24 -5.81
N ASP A 125 0.59 9.45 -5.36
CA ASP A 125 0.96 10.10 -4.10
C ASP A 125 0.44 9.39 -2.84
N ARG A 126 -0.11 8.17 -2.98
CA ARG A 126 -0.55 7.37 -1.84
C ARG A 126 0.62 6.54 -1.31
N PRO A 127 1.01 6.70 -0.04
CA PRO A 127 1.96 5.80 0.58
C PRO A 127 1.30 4.45 0.86
N LEU A 128 2.07 3.38 0.69
CA LEU A 128 1.65 2.00 0.95
C LEU A 128 2.85 1.11 1.29
N MET A 129 2.55 -0.06 1.84
CA MET A 129 3.49 -1.12 2.14
C MET A 129 2.97 -2.46 1.62
N GLU A 130 3.87 -3.42 1.41
CA GLU A 130 3.49 -4.80 1.11
C GLU A 130 2.55 -5.37 2.20
N GLY A 131 1.48 -6.03 1.77
CA GLY A 131 0.43 -6.57 2.65
C GLY A 131 -0.70 -5.59 2.98
N ASP A 132 -0.56 -4.30 2.64
CA ASP A 132 -1.65 -3.33 2.81
C ASP A 132 -2.83 -3.65 1.89
N VAL A 133 -4.03 -3.34 2.36
CA VAL A 133 -5.23 -3.29 1.51
C VAL A 133 -5.56 -1.84 1.18
N VAL A 134 -5.61 -1.53 -0.11
CA VAL A 134 -6.01 -0.23 -0.65
C VAL A 134 -7.33 -0.36 -1.37
N GLN A 135 -8.15 0.69 -1.33
CA GLN A 135 -9.41 0.72 -2.07
C GLN A 135 -9.32 1.67 -3.25
N VAL A 136 -9.89 1.25 -4.37
CA VAL A 136 -9.99 2.04 -5.59
C VAL A 136 -11.45 2.10 -6.02
N PRO A 137 -12.04 3.30 -6.16
CA PRO A 137 -13.39 3.42 -6.71
C PRO A 137 -13.36 3.02 -8.18
N VAL A 138 -14.22 2.09 -8.60
CA VAL A 138 -14.40 1.66 -9.99
C VAL A 138 -15.90 1.58 -10.24
N LEU A 139 -16.40 2.39 -11.17
CA LEU A 139 -17.82 2.42 -11.56
C LEU A 139 -18.80 2.51 -10.37
N GLY A 140 -18.47 3.34 -9.36
CA GLY A 140 -19.30 3.53 -8.17
C GLY A 140 -19.13 2.47 -7.08
N GLN A 141 -18.30 1.44 -7.30
CA GLN A 141 -17.97 0.42 -6.30
C GLN A 141 -16.55 0.62 -5.77
N MET A 142 -16.33 0.39 -4.47
CA MET A 142 -14.99 0.45 -3.88
C MET A 142 -14.36 -0.93 -3.93
N ILE A 143 -13.46 -1.15 -4.89
CA ILE A 143 -12.78 -2.44 -5.05
C ILE A 143 -11.52 -2.46 -4.16
N PRO A 144 -11.44 -3.39 -3.19
CA PRO A 144 -10.23 -3.61 -2.39
C PRO A 144 -9.15 -4.40 -3.17
N PHE A 145 -7.93 -3.90 -3.11
CA PHE A 145 -6.73 -4.52 -3.63
C PHE A 145 -5.71 -4.73 -2.52
N THR A 146 -5.14 -5.93 -2.44
CA THR A 146 -3.97 -6.21 -1.61
C THR A 146 -2.71 -5.81 -2.37
N VAL A 147 -1.79 -5.11 -1.70
CA VAL A 147 -0.44 -4.87 -2.17
C VAL A 147 0.35 -6.17 -1.99
N VAL A 148 0.63 -6.87 -3.09
CA VAL A 148 1.32 -8.16 -3.09
C VAL A 148 2.83 -7.98 -2.97
N THR A 149 3.37 -6.99 -3.67
CA THR A 149 4.81 -6.74 -3.70
C THR A 149 5.08 -5.28 -4.03
N VAL A 150 6.12 -4.71 -3.42
CA VAL A 150 6.63 -3.37 -3.74
C VAL A 150 8.14 -3.41 -3.98
N LYS A 151 8.62 -2.58 -4.90
CA LYS A 151 10.04 -2.35 -5.13
C LYS A 151 10.35 -0.85 -5.06
N PRO A 152 11.30 -0.40 -4.21
CA PRO A 152 12.03 -1.19 -3.21
C PRO A 152 11.10 -1.73 -2.10
N SER A 153 11.55 -2.75 -1.36
CA SER A 153 10.80 -3.29 -0.22
C SER A 153 10.71 -2.26 0.91
N GLY A 154 9.57 -2.22 1.60
CA GLY A 154 9.29 -1.28 2.69
C GLY A 154 8.30 -0.17 2.30
N PRO A 155 8.27 0.94 3.06
CA PRO A 155 7.44 2.10 2.79
C PRO A 155 7.72 2.74 1.43
N VAL A 156 6.73 2.77 0.56
CA VAL A 156 6.84 3.42 -0.74
C VAL A 156 5.65 4.30 -1.05
N VAL A 157 5.83 5.23 -1.99
CA VAL A 157 4.75 6.02 -2.59
C VAL A 157 4.63 5.68 -4.07
N ILE A 158 3.39 5.56 -4.58
CA ILE A 158 3.17 5.40 -6.02
C ILE A 158 3.38 6.76 -6.70
N GLY A 159 4.31 6.81 -7.65
CA GLY A 159 4.56 7.98 -8.49
C GLY A 159 4.24 7.74 -9.96
N GLU A 160 4.46 8.76 -10.79
CA GLU A 160 4.23 8.68 -12.23
C GLU A 160 5.14 7.65 -12.94
N SER A 161 6.36 7.44 -12.43
CA SER A 161 7.31 6.46 -12.97
C SER A 161 7.07 5.04 -12.48
N THR A 162 6.17 4.83 -11.51
CA THR A 162 5.90 3.50 -10.94
C THR A 162 5.25 2.58 -11.98
N HIS A 163 5.84 1.42 -12.23
CA HIS A 163 5.21 0.37 -13.03
C HIS A 163 4.19 -0.40 -12.17
N LEU A 164 2.90 -0.26 -12.48
CA LEU A 164 1.83 -0.91 -11.74
C LEU A 164 1.41 -2.20 -12.45
N ILE A 165 1.40 -3.31 -11.73
CA ILE A 165 0.92 -4.61 -12.21
C ILE A 165 -0.32 -4.98 -11.39
N ILE A 166 -1.41 -5.38 -12.04
CA ILE A 166 -2.62 -5.84 -11.38
C ILE A 166 -2.88 -7.27 -11.79
N LEU A 167 -2.95 -8.19 -10.82
CA LEU A 167 -3.32 -9.57 -11.05
C LEU A 167 -4.83 -9.68 -11.26
N GLU A 168 -5.24 -10.57 -12.16
CA GLU A 168 -6.67 -10.80 -12.45
C GLU A 168 -7.37 -11.59 -11.35
N LYS A 169 -6.63 -12.47 -10.64
CA LYS A 169 -7.20 -13.38 -9.64
C LYS A 169 -6.98 -12.87 -8.22
N PRO A 170 -7.90 -13.18 -7.30
CA PRO A 170 -7.70 -12.89 -5.89
C PRO A 170 -6.49 -13.59 -5.29
N VAL A 171 -5.84 -12.93 -4.34
CA VAL A 171 -4.86 -13.57 -3.45
C VAL A 171 -5.46 -13.72 -2.06
N GLU A 172 -5.35 -14.91 -1.46
CA GLU A 172 -5.79 -15.13 -0.09
C GLU A 172 -4.89 -14.36 0.90
N VAL A 173 -5.49 -13.46 1.68
CA VAL A 173 -4.81 -12.65 2.69
C VAL A 173 -4.32 -13.58 3.83
N GLY A 174 -3.05 -13.97 3.79
CA GLY A 174 -2.42 -14.90 4.74
C GLY A 174 -1.45 -15.88 4.09
N ARG A 175 -1.60 -16.08 2.77
CA ARG A 175 -0.61 -16.73 1.90
C ARG A 175 -0.19 -15.71 0.86
N ILE A 176 0.59 -14.71 1.25
CA ILE A 176 1.42 -14.01 0.27
C ILE A 176 2.51 -15.03 -0.05
N PRO A 177 2.50 -15.70 -1.22
CA PRO A 177 3.65 -16.49 -1.59
C PRO A 177 4.80 -15.49 -1.63
N LYS A 178 5.84 -15.70 -0.82
CA LYS A 178 7.11 -15.02 -1.06
C LYS A 178 7.55 -15.51 -2.43
N VAL A 179 7.19 -14.79 -3.49
CA VAL A 179 7.58 -15.12 -4.85
C VAL A 179 9.09 -14.95 -4.90
N THR A 180 9.79 -16.06 -4.72
CA THR A 180 11.19 -16.21 -5.11
C THR A 180 11.28 -16.11 -6.62
N TYR A 181 12.47 -15.78 -7.11
CA TYR A 181 12.77 -15.41 -8.49
C TYR A 181 12.52 -16.53 -9.54
N ASP A 182 11.87 -17.63 -9.16
CA ASP A 182 11.56 -18.78 -10.01
C ASP A 182 10.24 -18.63 -10.78
N ASP A 183 9.31 -17.77 -10.35
CA ASP A 183 8.03 -17.56 -11.07
C ASP A 183 8.13 -16.54 -12.24
N ILE A 184 9.33 -16.05 -12.56
CA ILE A 184 9.62 -15.22 -13.75
C ILE A 184 10.37 -16.06 -14.81
N GLY A 185 10.34 -17.40 -14.68
CA GLY A 185 11.10 -18.34 -15.48
C GLY A 185 10.36 -18.95 -16.67
N ASP A 186 9.44 -18.24 -17.35
CA ASP A 186 8.71 -18.80 -18.50
C ASP A 186 8.76 -17.94 -19.78
N LEU A 187 9.85 -17.19 -19.95
CA LEU A 187 10.18 -16.50 -21.21
C LEU A 187 11.13 -17.30 -22.10
N GLU A 188 11.53 -18.51 -21.72
CA GLU A 188 12.30 -19.42 -22.58
C GLU A 188 11.45 -20.48 -23.30
N GLU A 189 10.37 -21.02 -22.71
CA GLU A 189 9.49 -21.92 -23.48
C GLU A 189 8.79 -21.19 -24.64
N ALA A 190 8.44 -19.92 -24.45
CA ALA A 190 7.87 -19.08 -25.51
C ALA A 190 8.88 -18.80 -26.64
N LYS A 191 10.16 -18.61 -26.31
CA LYS A 191 11.23 -18.43 -27.32
C LYS A 191 11.54 -19.73 -28.06
N GLN A 192 11.50 -20.88 -27.38
CA GLN A 192 11.78 -22.18 -27.98
C GLN A 192 10.69 -22.61 -28.95
N LYS A 193 9.40 -22.35 -28.63
CA LYS A 193 8.27 -22.58 -29.55
C LYS A 193 8.29 -21.67 -30.78
N ILE A 194 8.73 -20.41 -30.64
CA ILE A 194 8.92 -19.52 -31.79
C ILE A 194 10.11 -19.97 -32.66
N ARG A 195 11.17 -20.51 -32.05
CA ARG A 195 12.32 -21.04 -32.80
C ARG A 195 11.98 -22.29 -33.62
N GLU A 196 11.13 -23.18 -33.09
CA GLU A 196 10.62 -24.34 -33.83
C GLU A 196 9.70 -23.94 -34.99
N LEU A 197 8.83 -22.94 -34.81
CA LEU A 197 7.90 -22.48 -35.85
C LEU A 197 8.59 -21.71 -37.00
N VAL A 198 9.73 -21.07 -36.73
CA VAL A 198 10.45 -20.27 -37.74
C VAL A 198 11.49 -21.10 -38.52
N GLU A 199 12.03 -22.19 -37.94
CA GLU A 199 13.03 -23.04 -38.64
C GLU A 199 12.43 -24.14 -39.53
N LEU A 200 11.14 -24.48 -39.38
CA LEU A 200 10.50 -25.56 -40.15
C LEU A 200 10.24 -25.29 -41.65
N PRO A 201 10.16 -24.05 -42.20
CA PRO A 201 10.02 -23.86 -43.65
C PRO A 201 11.34 -24.01 -44.42
N MET A 202 12.50 -24.03 -43.76
CA MET A 202 13.81 -23.93 -44.44
C MET A 202 14.53 -25.28 -44.65
N LYS A 203 13.94 -26.42 -44.25
CA LYS A 203 14.54 -27.76 -44.44
C LYS A 203 13.84 -28.67 -45.45
N TYR A 204 12.65 -28.32 -45.94
CA TYR A 204 11.95 -29.10 -46.97
C TYR A 204 11.18 -28.18 -47.93
N PRO A 205 11.82 -27.71 -49.01
CA PRO A 205 11.09 -27.13 -50.13
C PRO A 205 10.31 -28.24 -50.86
N GLN A 206 9.00 -28.08 -50.98
CA GLN A 206 8.24 -28.61 -52.11
C GLN A 206 7.82 -27.43 -52.99
#